data_AF-A0A924QYY1-F1
#
_entry.id   AF-A0A924QYY1-F1
#
_cell.length_a   1.000
_cell.length_b   1.000
_cell.length_c   1.000
_cell.angle_alpha   90.00
_cell.angle_beta   90.00
_cell.angle_gamma   90.00
#
_symmetry.space_group_name_H-M   'P 1'
#
loop_
_entity.id
_entity.type
_entity.pdbx_description
1 polymer ?
#
loop_
_entity_poly.entity_id
_entity_poly.type
_entity_poly.pdbx_seq_one_letter_code
_entity_poly.pdbx_strand_id
1 'polypeptide(L)'
;KETGVAAVRGQVAGVLVNRLRLGMLLQTDPTVIYGISDALGLPFDGNLRKRDLLTDSPYNTYTRRGLPPTPIAMPGLASLRAAVQPERSNALYFVARGDGSSVFSSDLAAHNRAVNQYQRGQAATQKP
;
A
#
# COMPACT_ATOMS: atom_id res chain seq x y z
N LYS A 1 -1.37 0.56 9.60
CA LYS A 1 -2.56 0.82 10.44
C LYS A 1 -3.62 1.35 9.48
N GLU A 2 -4.86 0.87 9.57
CA GLU A 2 -6.02 1.27 8.75
C GLU A 2 -6.20 0.59 7.38
N THR A 3 -7.07 -0.43 7.37
CA THR A 3 -8.12 -0.67 6.37
C THR A 3 -9.18 -1.51 7.11
N GLY A 4 -10.34 -0.89 7.35
CA GLY A 4 -11.33 -1.25 8.35
C GLY A 4 -12.26 -2.42 8.01
N VAL A 5 -11.94 -3.29 7.05
CA VAL A 5 -12.76 -4.46 6.71
C VAL A 5 -11.87 -5.69 6.64
N ALA A 6 -12.23 -6.73 7.40
CA ALA A 6 -11.44 -7.98 7.46
C ALA A 6 -11.16 -8.57 6.06
N ALA A 7 -12.14 -8.48 5.14
CA ALA A 7 -12.00 -8.91 3.75
C ALA A 7 -10.92 -8.11 2.99
N VAL A 8 -10.91 -6.77 3.10
CA VAL A 8 -9.92 -5.91 2.44
C VAL A 8 -8.49 -6.29 2.87
N ARG A 9 -8.30 -6.67 4.14
CA ARG A 9 -6.99 -7.08 4.65
C ARG A 9 -6.46 -8.35 3.98
N GLY A 10 -7.31 -9.35 3.79
CA GLY A 10 -6.96 -10.60 3.11
C GLY A 10 -6.54 -10.35 1.66
N GLN A 11 -7.27 -9.48 0.96
CA GLN A 11 -6.99 -9.10 -0.43
C GLN A 11 -5.72 -8.28 -0.58
N VAL A 12 -5.48 -7.30 0.31
CA VAL A 12 -4.23 -6.52 0.33
C VAL A 12 -3.04 -7.44 0.59
N ALA A 13 -3.15 -8.39 1.53
CA ALA A 13 -2.11 -9.38 1.76
C ALA A 13 -1.84 -10.24 0.51
N GLY A 14 -2.91 -10.65 -0.20
CA GLY A 14 -2.81 -11.32 -1.49
C GLY A 14 -2.00 -10.54 -2.52
N VAL A 15 -2.30 -9.25 -2.70
CA VAL A 15 -1.56 -8.37 -3.62
C VAL A 15 -0.08 -8.31 -3.28
N LEU A 16 0.26 -8.09 -2.00
CA LEU A 16 1.67 -7.97 -1.58
C LEU A 16 2.43 -9.28 -1.78
N VAL A 17 1.82 -10.42 -1.44
CA VAL A 17 2.42 -11.74 -1.65
C VAL A 17 2.61 -12.04 -3.14
N ASN A 18 1.62 -11.71 -3.98
CA ASN A 18 1.72 -11.90 -5.43
C ASN A 18 2.86 -11.07 -6.03
N ARG A 19 2.94 -9.78 -5.67
CA ARG A 19 4.04 -8.91 -6.10
C ARG A 19 5.40 -9.45 -5.66
N LEU A 20 5.51 -9.89 -4.41
CA LEU A 20 6.75 -10.45 -3.87
C LEU A 20 7.17 -11.69 -4.66
N ARG A 21 6.25 -12.61 -4.97
CA ARG A 21 6.51 -13.81 -5.77
C ARG A 21 6.97 -13.49 -7.20
N LEU A 22 6.43 -12.43 -7.79
CA LEU A 22 6.81 -11.98 -9.13
C LEU A 22 8.06 -11.07 -9.12
N GLY A 23 8.67 -10.81 -7.97
CA GLY A 23 9.81 -9.90 -7.84
C GLY A 23 9.48 -8.45 -8.20
N MET A 24 8.21 -8.05 -8.10
CA MET A 24 7.77 -6.66 -8.31
C MET A 24 8.08 -5.80 -7.08
N LEU A 25 8.19 -4.48 -7.30
CA LEU A 25 8.23 -3.50 -6.21
C LEU A 25 6.91 -3.51 -5.44
N LEU A 26 6.96 -3.52 -4.11
CA LEU A 26 5.75 -3.55 -3.29
C LEU A 26 5.01 -2.20 -3.32
N GLN A 27 5.75 -1.09 -3.43
CA GLN A 27 5.23 0.28 -3.55
C GLN A 27 4.17 0.61 -2.50
N THR A 28 4.56 0.50 -1.23
CA THR A 28 3.67 0.74 -0.09
C THR A 28 4.08 1.98 0.69
N ASP A 29 3.18 2.95 0.76
CA ASP A 29 3.40 4.23 1.44
C ASP A 29 3.85 4.09 2.91
N PRO A 30 3.29 3.16 3.71
CA PRO A 30 3.70 3.01 5.10
C PRO A 30 5.19 2.69 5.28
N THR A 31 5.83 2.00 4.33
CA THR A 31 7.27 1.68 4.47
C THR A 31 8.15 2.89 4.14
N VAL A 32 7.72 3.73 3.19
CA VAL A 32 8.39 5.00 2.89
C VAL A 32 8.26 5.96 4.07
N ILE A 33 7.05 6.10 4.60
CA ILE A 33 6.78 6.94 5.77
C ILE A 33 7.64 6.51 6.96
N TYR A 34 7.70 5.20 7.23
CA TYR A 34 8.55 4.66 8.28
C TYR A 34 10.03 4.99 8.03
N GLY A 35 10.53 4.74 6.83
CA GLY A 35 11.92 5.02 6.48
C GLY A 35 12.30 6.49 6.59
N ILE A 36 11.38 7.41 6.28
CA ILE A 36 11.59 8.86 6.42
C ILE A 36 11.57 9.25 7.89
N SER A 37 10.60 8.78 8.66
CA SER A 37 10.51 9.10 10.09
C SER A 37 11.69 8.53 10.88
N ASP A 38 12.15 7.33 10.56
CA ASP A 38 13.32 6.70 11.16
C ASP A 38 14.61 7.47 10.78
N ALA A 39 14.81 7.76 9.49
CA ALA A 39 16.01 8.45 9.01
C ALA A 39 16.10 9.91 9.47
N LEU A 40 14.97 10.62 9.60
CA LEU A 40 14.94 12.03 10.00
C LEU A 40 14.76 12.22 11.51
N GLY A 41 14.40 11.17 12.27
CA GLY A 41 14.03 11.29 13.68
C GLY A 41 12.84 12.23 13.94
N LEU A 42 12.05 12.54 12.90
CA LEU A 42 10.95 13.50 12.94
C LEU A 42 9.64 12.82 12.56
N PRO A 43 8.53 13.20 13.22
CA PRO A 43 7.22 12.70 12.85
C PRO A 43 6.88 13.12 11.42
N PHE A 44 6.30 12.20 10.66
CA PHE A 44 5.80 12.47 9.32
C PHE A 44 4.74 13.58 9.36
N ASP A 45 4.87 14.58 8.49
CA ASP A 45 4.03 15.78 8.46
C ASP A 45 2.61 15.54 7.90
N GLY A 46 2.30 14.29 7.56
CA GLY A 46 1.03 13.87 6.98
C GLY A 46 0.96 14.01 5.46
N ASN A 47 1.98 14.57 4.80
CA ASN A 47 1.96 14.85 3.37
C ASN A 47 3.08 14.12 2.62
N LEU A 48 2.72 13.01 1.96
CA LEU A 48 3.66 12.19 1.21
C LEU A 48 3.86 12.78 -0.19
N ARG A 49 5.04 13.35 -0.45
CA ARG A 49 5.35 14.03 -1.71
C ARG A 49 6.09 13.09 -2.64
N LYS A 50 6.10 13.42 -3.94
CA LYS A 50 6.85 12.65 -4.94
C LYS A 50 8.33 12.49 -4.60
N ARG A 51 8.96 13.53 -4.02
CA ARG A 51 10.37 13.46 -3.58
C ARG A 51 10.57 12.38 -2.53
N ASP A 52 9.62 12.22 -1.62
CA ASP A 52 9.67 11.29 -0.50
C ASP A 52 9.62 9.84 -1.00
N LEU A 53 8.81 9.58 -2.02
CA LEU A 53 8.76 8.28 -2.71
C LEU A 53 10.07 7.91 -3.43
N LEU A 54 10.92 8.90 -3.73
CA LEU A 54 12.18 8.73 -4.45
C LEU A 54 13.41 8.79 -3.52
N THR A 55 13.24 9.23 -2.27
CA THR A 55 14.31 9.29 -1.27
C THR A 55 14.85 7.91 -0.99
N ASP A 56 16.18 7.75 -1.03
CA ASP A 56 16.79 6.46 -0.73
C ASP A 56 16.65 6.11 0.76
N SER A 57 16.20 4.88 1.02
CA SER A 57 16.08 4.29 2.35
C SER A 57 15.97 2.77 2.19
N PRO A 58 16.52 1.97 3.11
CA PRO A 58 16.35 0.52 3.08
C PRO A 58 14.87 0.10 3.22
N TYR A 59 13.99 0.98 3.69
CA TYR A 59 12.54 0.75 3.81
C TYR A 59 11.74 1.22 2.58
N ASN A 60 12.37 1.87 1.60
CA ASN A 60 11.66 2.40 0.44
C ASN A 60 11.32 1.29 -0.58
N THR A 61 10.09 0.80 -0.53
CA THR A 61 9.58 -0.24 -1.44
C THR A 61 9.16 0.29 -2.81
N TYR A 62 9.31 1.59 -3.07
CA TYR A 62 9.21 2.18 -4.41
C TYR A 62 10.52 2.09 -5.19
N THR A 63 11.66 1.93 -4.51
CA THR A 63 12.98 1.86 -5.14
C THR A 63 13.64 0.48 -4.94
N ARG A 64 13.23 -0.28 -3.92
CA ARG A 64 13.82 -1.59 -3.58
C ARG A 64 12.79 -2.72 -3.68
N ARG A 65 13.21 -3.84 -4.27
CA ARG A 65 12.41 -5.06 -4.37
C ARG A 65 12.48 -5.84 -3.07
N GLY A 66 11.46 -6.66 -2.82
CA GLY A 66 11.39 -7.50 -1.63
C GLY A 66 10.76 -6.80 -0.43
N LEU A 67 10.91 -7.43 0.73
CA LEU A 67 10.44 -6.89 2.01
C LEU A 67 11.46 -5.88 2.58
N PRO A 68 10.99 -4.89 3.37
CA PRO A 68 11.90 -4.07 4.19
C PRO A 68 12.70 -4.94 5.17
N PRO A 69 13.85 -4.45 5.68
CA PRO A 69 14.72 -5.23 6.55
C PRO A 69 14.08 -5.60 7.90
N THR A 70 13.10 -4.83 8.37
CA THR A 70 12.34 -5.09 9.60
C THR A 70 10.85 -4.76 9.43
N PRO A 71 9.98 -5.27 10.32
CA PRO A 71 8.59 -4.82 10.40
C PRO A 71 8.51 -3.33 10.77
N ILE A 72 7.70 -2.58 10.03
CA ILE A 72 7.50 -1.12 10.25
C ILE A 72 6.48 -0.79 11.34
N ALA A 73 5.81 -1.80 11.91
CA ALA A 73 4.79 -1.66 12.95
C ALA A 73 4.58 -2.99 13.66
N MET A 74 3.92 -2.96 14.83
CA MET A 74 3.45 -4.17 15.52
C MET A 74 2.14 -4.68 14.87
N PRO A 75 2.13 -5.83 14.20
CA PRO A 75 0.93 -6.36 13.57
C PRO A 75 0.01 -6.99 14.62
N GLY A 76 -1.30 -6.74 14.51
CA GLY A 76 -2.30 -7.50 15.25
C GLY A 76 -2.49 -8.91 14.67
N LEU A 77 -3.11 -9.81 15.44
CA LEU A 77 -3.35 -11.21 15.07
C LEU A 77 -4.00 -11.38 13.69
N ALA A 78 -4.99 -10.54 13.35
CA ALA A 78 -5.65 -10.59 12.05
C ALA A 78 -4.72 -10.24 10.88
N SER A 79 -3.75 -9.34 11.07
CA SER A 79 -2.75 -9.03 10.04
C SER A 79 -1.74 -10.15 9.87
N LEU A 80 -1.32 -10.79 10.98
CA LEU A 80 -0.47 -11.98 10.92
C LEU A 80 -1.17 -13.12 10.17
N ARG A 81 -2.43 -13.40 10.49
CA ARG A 81 -3.24 -14.40 9.78
C ARG A 81 -3.34 -14.11 8.28
N ALA A 82 -3.63 -12.87 7.90
CA ALA A 82 -3.68 -12.49 6.49
C ALA A 82 -2.33 -12.65 5.77
N ALA A 83 -1.21 -12.42 6.46
CA ALA A 83 0.13 -12.60 5.89
C ALA A 83 0.47 -14.09 5.63
N VAL A 84 0.06 -15.00 6.53
CA VAL A 84 0.32 -16.45 6.38
C VAL A 84 -0.73 -17.16 5.53
N GLN A 85 -1.95 -16.64 5.49
CA GLN A 85 -3.09 -17.16 4.73
C GLN A 85 -3.75 -16.02 3.93
N PRO A 86 -3.07 -15.49 2.90
CA PRO A 86 -3.63 -14.43 2.07
C PRO A 86 -4.81 -14.95 1.25
N GLU A 87 -5.72 -14.05 0.89
CA GLU A 87 -6.79 -14.37 -0.04
C GLU A 87 -6.20 -14.72 -1.41
N ARG A 88 -6.62 -15.85 -1.98
CA ARG A 88 -6.16 -16.28 -3.30
C ARG A 88 -6.77 -15.39 -4.36
N SER A 89 -5.93 -14.64 -5.07
CA SER A 89 -6.32 -13.85 -6.24
C SER A 89 -5.12 -13.66 -7.15
N ASN A 90 -5.36 -13.21 -8.37
CA ASN A 90 -4.32 -12.75 -9.30
C ASN A 90 -4.13 -11.22 -9.23
N ALA A 91 -4.67 -10.57 -8.20
CA ALA A 91 -4.57 -9.12 -8.08
C ALA A 91 -3.12 -8.71 -7.82
N LEU A 92 -2.68 -7.68 -8.54
CA LEU A 92 -1.37 -7.05 -8.41
C LEU A 92 -1.48 -5.57 -8.01
N TYR A 93 -2.67 -4.99 -8.07
CA TYR A 93 -2.90 -3.58 -7.78
C TYR A 93 -4.18 -3.43 -6.98
N PHE A 94 -4.25 -2.39 -6.16
CA PHE A 94 -5.48 -1.98 -5.52
C PHE A 94 -5.57 -0.46 -5.41
N VAL A 95 -6.78 0.07 -5.38
CA VAL A 95 -7.05 1.50 -5.17
C VAL A 95 -8.28 1.65 -4.28
N ALA A 96 -8.21 2.53 -3.28
CA ALA A 96 -9.33 2.84 -2.41
C ALA A 96 -10.44 3.58 -3.18
N ARG A 97 -11.70 3.25 -2.90
CA ARG A 97 -12.87 3.92 -3.51
C ARG A 97 -13.33 5.19 -2.78
N GLY A 98 -12.84 5.41 -1.56
CA GLY A 98 -13.27 6.52 -0.68
C GLY A 98 -14.44 6.17 0.26
N ASP A 99 -15.14 5.07 0.01
CA ASP A 99 -16.27 4.56 0.84
C ASP A 99 -15.84 3.49 1.86
N GLY A 100 -14.53 3.31 2.07
CA GLY A 100 -13.96 2.26 2.90
C GLY A 100 -13.69 0.93 2.16
N SER A 101 -14.11 0.79 0.90
CA SER A 101 -13.80 -0.35 0.04
C SER A 101 -12.63 -0.08 -0.91
N SER A 102 -12.15 -1.10 -1.61
CA SER A 102 -11.06 -1.01 -2.58
C SER A 102 -11.38 -1.80 -3.85
N VAL A 103 -10.88 -1.33 -4.99
CA VAL A 103 -10.87 -2.07 -6.25
C VAL A 103 -9.54 -2.78 -6.38
N PHE A 104 -9.57 -4.07 -6.67
CA PHE A 104 -8.39 -4.89 -6.92
C PHE A 104 -8.28 -5.18 -8.42
N SER A 105 -7.07 -5.19 -8.96
CA SER A 105 -6.82 -5.37 -10.40
C SER A 105 -5.60 -6.25 -10.63
N SER A 106 -5.66 -7.12 -11.65
CA SER A 106 -4.56 -7.99 -12.07
C SER A 106 -3.58 -7.32 -13.02
N ASP A 107 -3.98 -6.22 -13.67
CA ASP A 107 -3.14 -5.50 -14.64
C ASP A 107 -3.16 -3.98 -14.41
N LEU A 108 -2.12 -3.32 -14.93
CA LEU A 108 -1.91 -1.89 -14.75
C LEU A 108 -2.96 -1.04 -15.49
N ALA A 109 -3.48 -1.50 -16.63
CA ALA A 109 -4.47 -0.74 -17.39
C ALA A 109 -5.81 -0.67 -16.63
N ALA A 110 -6.26 -1.80 -16.06
CA ALA A 110 -7.42 -1.86 -15.18
C ALA A 110 -7.23 -1.00 -13.93
N HIS A 111 -6.05 -1.07 -13.31
CA HIS A 111 -5.74 -0.22 -12.16
C HIS A 111 -5.83 1.27 -12.51
N ASN A 112 -5.22 1.70 -13.62
CA ASN A 112 -5.25 3.11 -14.03
C ASN A 112 -6.67 3.60 -14.33
N ARG A 113 -7.53 2.76 -14.92
CA ARG A 113 -8.96 3.09 -15.09
C ARG A 113 -9.65 3.29 -13.74
N ALA A 114 -9.40 2.40 -12.77
CA ALA A 114 -9.96 2.54 -11.43
C ALA A 114 -9.44 3.79 -10.71
N VAL A 115 -8.14 4.11 -10.82
CA VAL A 115 -7.56 5.35 -10.25
C VAL A 115 -8.23 6.60 -10.83
N ASN A 116 -8.44 6.63 -12.16
CA ASN A 116 -9.12 7.74 -12.81
C ASN A 116 -10.56 7.88 -12.30
N GLN A 117 -11.27 6.77 -12.14
CA GLN A 117 -12.66 6.75 -11.69
C GLN A 117 -12.82 7.19 -10.22
N TYR A 118 -11.98 6.68 -9.32
CA TYR A 118 -12.20 6.82 -7.87
C TYR A 118 -11.34 7.89 -7.20
N GLN A 119 -10.16 8.23 -7.74
CA GLN A 119 -9.30 9.25 -7.10
C GLN A 119 -9.27 10.57 -7.86
N ARG A 120 -9.20 10.53 -9.20
CA ARG A 120 -9.09 11.77 -10.01
C ARG A 120 -10.42 12.50 -10.18
N GLY A 121 -11.55 11.79 -10.12
CA GLY A 121 -12.89 12.39 -10.16
C GLY A 121 -13.40 12.94 -8.82
N GLN A 122 -12.87 12.48 -7.68
CA GLN A 122 -13.37 12.85 -6.34
C GLN A 122 -12.69 14.10 -5.73
N ALA A 123 -11.58 14.57 -6.30
CA ALA A 123 -10.90 15.79 -5.84
C ALA A 123 -11.77 17.06 -5.97
N ALA A 124 -12.92 16.99 -6.67
CA ALA A 124 -13.85 18.10 -6.85
C ALA A 124 -15.02 18.12 -5.83
N THR A 125 -15.17 17.13 -4.93
CA THR A 125 -16.42 16.98 -4.13
C THR A 125 -16.22 16.81 -2.62
N GLN A 126 -15.01 16.94 -2.09
CA GLN A 126 -14.80 16.93 -0.63
C GLN A 126 -14.11 18.21 -0.17
N LYS A 127 -14.92 19.23 0.08
CA LYS A 127 -14.61 20.32 1.00
C LYS A 127 -15.93 20.80 1.63
N PRO A 128 -16.18 20.59 2.94
CA PRO A 128 -17.08 21.47 3.67
C PRO A 128 -16.46 22.86 3.83
#